data_AF-A0A1J0AFF0-F1
#
_entry.id   AF-A0A1J0AFF0-F1
#
_cell.length_a   1.000
_cell.length_b   1.000
_cell.length_c   1.000
_cell.angle_alpha   90.00
_cell.angle_beta   90.00
_cell.angle_gamma   90.00
#
_symmetry.space_group_name_H-M   'P 1'
#
loop_
_entity.id
_entity.type
_entity.pdbx_description
1 polymer ?
#
loop_
_entity_poly.entity_id
_entity_poly.type
_entity_poly.pdbx_seq_one_letter_code
_entity_poly.pdbx_strand_id
1 'polypeptide(L)'
;MVRALPPESAPEAVKTFVRQLDEAINQRNPSSVLNLYSNNFSHGDGYDREALAKSFARLWQRFPNLTYRTELTDWQPQGQGFVLELQTSIRGTEMQKSRQFDLSSTLKTRQTLLQGQIQRQDILSEQTQLTSGKEPPQVTVNAPDVVAPGQRFDFDVIVQEPLRDDQVLGTAVTANVNPSQLLENPRLSLEVLSSGGLFKTGQAPDTPGSQWLSAILVRQGGITVVTRRLRVAVP
;
A
#
# COMPACT_ATOMS: atom_id res chain seq x y z
N MET A 1 -3.56 -20.39 21.40
CA MET A 1 -3.70 -19.57 20.17
C MET A 1 -5.12 -19.74 19.68
N VAL A 2 -5.93 -18.67 19.69
CA VAL A 2 -7.29 -18.71 19.13
C VAL A 2 -7.16 -18.59 17.62
N ARG A 3 -7.91 -19.43 16.89
CA ARG A 3 -7.82 -19.58 15.44
C ARG A 3 -8.61 -18.47 14.76
N ALA A 4 -7.99 -17.88 13.75
CA ALA A 4 -8.57 -16.92 12.83
C ALA A 4 -9.75 -17.56 12.07
N LEU A 5 -10.87 -16.85 11.91
CA LEU A 5 -12.15 -17.37 11.42
C LEU A 5 -12.51 -16.77 10.05
N PRO A 6 -13.15 -17.55 9.18
CA PRO A 6 -13.42 -17.10 7.83
C PRO A 6 -14.50 -15.99 7.82
N PRO A 7 -14.52 -15.12 6.79
CA PRO A 7 -15.36 -13.92 6.77
C PRO A 7 -16.87 -14.20 6.89
N GLU A 8 -17.34 -15.34 6.40
CA GLU A 8 -18.77 -15.66 6.34
C GLU A 8 -19.36 -15.90 7.74
N SER A 9 -18.51 -16.38 8.67
CA SER A 9 -18.90 -16.64 10.05
C SER A 9 -18.83 -15.41 10.95
N ALA A 10 -18.49 -14.23 10.40
CA ALA A 10 -18.35 -13.01 11.18
C ALA A 10 -19.68 -12.57 11.82
N PRO A 11 -19.67 -12.06 13.07
CA PRO A 11 -20.84 -11.47 13.68
C PRO A 11 -21.35 -10.27 12.88
N GLU A 12 -22.65 -9.98 12.97
CA GLU A 12 -23.27 -8.87 12.24
C GLU A 12 -22.66 -7.50 12.57
N ALA A 13 -22.14 -7.32 13.79
CA ALA A 13 -21.39 -6.13 14.19
C ALA A 13 -20.12 -5.93 13.34
N VAL A 14 -19.38 -7.00 13.07
CA VAL A 14 -18.15 -6.96 12.24
C VAL A 14 -18.51 -6.66 10.78
N LYS A 15 -19.50 -7.36 10.22
CA LYS A 15 -19.96 -7.11 8.84
C LYS A 15 -20.45 -5.68 8.65
N THR A 16 -21.21 -5.17 9.62
CA THR A 16 -21.70 -3.79 9.61
C THR A 16 -20.56 -2.79 9.65
N PHE A 17 -19.57 -3.02 10.52
CA PHE A 17 -18.38 -2.17 10.60
C PHE A 17 -17.62 -2.11 9.27
N VAL A 18 -17.35 -3.26 8.63
CA VAL A 18 -16.61 -3.31 7.36
C VAL A 18 -17.32 -2.55 6.26
N ARG A 19 -18.65 -2.69 6.16
CA ARG A 19 -19.48 -1.90 5.23
C ARG A 19 -19.40 -0.40 5.53
N GLN A 20 -19.52 0.00 6.79
CA GLN A 20 -19.43 1.41 7.18
C GLN A 20 -18.06 2.01 6.88
N LEU A 21 -16.99 1.24 7.08
CA LEU A 21 -15.63 1.65 6.72
C LEU A 21 -15.50 1.87 5.21
N ASP A 22 -15.97 0.91 4.41
CA ASP A 22 -15.93 1.01 2.95
C ASP A 22 -16.74 2.20 2.41
N GLU A 23 -17.93 2.42 2.96
CA GLU A 23 -18.77 3.58 2.61
C GLU A 23 -18.08 4.90 3.00
N ALA A 24 -17.52 4.98 4.21
CA ALA A 24 -16.88 6.19 4.71
C ALA A 24 -15.64 6.60 3.89
N ILE A 25 -14.79 5.64 3.50
CA ILE A 25 -13.62 5.94 2.65
C ILE A 25 -14.04 6.31 1.22
N ASN A 26 -15.11 5.72 0.69
CA ASN A 26 -15.64 6.05 -0.64
C ASN A 26 -16.35 7.41 -0.68
N GLN A 27 -16.86 7.91 0.46
CA GLN A 27 -17.36 9.29 0.58
C GLN A 27 -16.24 10.33 0.45
N ARG A 28 -14.96 9.91 0.59
CA ARG A 28 -13.79 10.80 0.53
C ARG A 28 -13.91 11.99 1.48
N ASN A 29 -14.50 11.75 2.65
CA ASN A 29 -14.70 12.74 3.71
C ASN A 29 -13.88 12.34 4.95
N PRO A 30 -12.85 13.13 5.33
CA PRO A 30 -11.96 12.74 6.42
C PRO A 30 -12.71 12.56 7.73
N SER A 31 -13.70 13.41 8.01
CA SER A 31 -14.50 13.35 9.23
C SER A 31 -15.32 12.08 9.32
N SER A 32 -15.94 11.63 8.22
CA SER A 32 -16.70 10.36 8.18
C SER A 32 -15.81 9.18 8.53
N VAL A 33 -14.61 9.12 7.95
CA VAL A 33 -13.64 8.05 8.23
C VAL A 33 -13.18 8.12 9.68
N LEU A 34 -12.79 9.30 10.16
CA LEU A 34 -12.28 9.50 11.50
C LEU A 34 -13.26 9.13 12.61
N ASN A 35 -14.58 9.14 12.37
CA ASN A 35 -15.58 8.70 13.36
C ASN A 35 -15.46 7.20 13.70
N LEU A 36 -14.89 6.42 12.79
CA LEU A 36 -14.62 4.99 12.98
C LEU A 36 -13.33 4.74 13.77
N TYR A 37 -12.50 5.76 14.01
CA TYR A 37 -11.25 5.67 14.76
C TYR A 37 -11.43 6.26 16.14
N SER A 38 -10.91 5.58 17.16
CA SER A 38 -10.99 6.06 18.53
C SER A 38 -10.12 7.31 18.74
N ASN A 39 -10.42 8.11 19.76
CA ASN A 39 -9.59 9.27 20.09
C ASN A 39 -8.16 8.90 20.54
N ASN A 40 -7.97 7.68 21.06
CA ASN A 40 -6.68 7.15 21.50
C ASN A 40 -6.09 6.16 20.47
N PHE A 41 -6.46 6.32 19.20
CA PHE A 41 -6.02 5.47 18.11
C PHE A 41 -4.50 5.44 17.99
N SER A 42 -3.97 4.26 17.69
CA SER A 42 -2.55 4.04 17.40
C SER A 42 -2.36 3.34 16.05
N HIS A 43 -1.31 3.71 15.31
CA HIS A 43 -0.93 3.06 14.06
C HIS A 43 0.44 2.39 14.17
N GLY A 44 0.62 1.24 13.51
CA GLY A 44 1.89 0.49 13.51
C GLY A 44 3.10 1.27 12.98
N ASP A 45 2.86 2.26 12.13
CA ASP A 45 3.89 3.20 11.61
C ASP A 45 4.05 4.48 12.46
N GLY A 46 3.45 4.53 13.65
CA GLY A 46 3.55 5.68 14.55
C GLY A 46 2.66 6.87 14.21
N TYR A 47 1.71 6.72 13.26
CA TYR A 47 0.71 7.75 13.01
C TYR A 47 -0.34 7.80 14.12
N ASP A 48 -0.68 9.01 14.54
CA ASP A 48 -1.88 9.29 15.30
C ASP A 48 -3.09 9.54 14.37
N ARG A 49 -4.24 9.79 15.00
CA ARG A 49 -5.50 10.05 14.30
C ARG A 49 -5.45 11.30 13.40
N GLU A 50 -4.71 12.34 13.80
CA GLU A 50 -4.61 13.58 13.04
C GLU A 50 -3.73 13.39 11.79
N ALA A 51 -2.58 12.72 11.95
CA ALA A 51 -1.68 12.38 10.86
C ALA A 51 -2.38 11.50 9.80
N LEU A 52 -3.23 10.57 10.25
CA LEU A 52 -4.07 9.76 9.37
C LEU A 52 -5.06 10.61 8.57
N ALA A 53 -5.76 11.53 9.24
CA ALA A 53 -6.71 12.45 8.59
C ALA A 53 -6.07 13.28 7.49
N LYS A 54 -4.90 13.86 7.78
CA LYS A 54 -4.11 14.64 6.82
C LYS A 54 -3.67 13.78 5.64
N SER A 55 -3.32 12.51 5.88
CA SER A 55 -2.91 11.58 4.83
C SER A 55 -4.07 11.25 3.89
N PHE A 56 -5.27 10.99 4.41
CA PHE A 56 -6.48 10.84 3.59
C PHE A 56 -6.80 12.10 2.78
N ALA A 57 -6.76 13.27 3.41
CA ALA A 57 -7.04 14.54 2.72
C ALA A 57 -6.07 14.78 1.55
N ARG A 58 -4.76 14.58 1.76
CA ARG A 58 -3.76 14.69 0.69
C ARG A 58 -3.99 13.69 -0.44
N LEU A 59 -4.32 12.44 -0.08
CA LEU A 59 -4.58 11.38 -1.06
C LEU A 59 -5.78 11.73 -1.95
N TRP A 60 -6.91 12.16 -1.36
CA TRP A 60 -8.11 12.52 -2.13
C TRP A 60 -7.97 13.82 -2.91
N GLN A 61 -7.14 14.76 -2.44
CA GLN A 61 -6.80 15.95 -3.22
C GLN A 61 -6.00 15.58 -4.47
N ARG A 62 -5.06 14.63 -4.36
CA ARG A 62 -4.23 14.18 -5.48
C ARG A 62 -5.01 13.30 -6.46
N PHE A 63 -5.84 12.40 -5.95
CA PHE A 63 -6.66 11.47 -6.72
C PHE A 63 -8.14 11.68 -6.40
N PRO A 64 -8.81 12.64 -7.07
CA PRO A 64 -10.18 13.05 -6.73
C PRO A 64 -11.25 11.99 -7.03
N ASN A 65 -10.93 11.01 -7.88
CA ASN A 65 -11.84 9.94 -8.33
C ASN A 65 -11.49 8.56 -7.75
N LEU A 66 -10.81 8.51 -6.59
CA LEU A 66 -10.51 7.23 -5.95
C LEU A 66 -11.78 6.46 -5.61
N THR A 67 -11.74 5.17 -5.92
CA THR A 67 -12.72 4.16 -5.52
C THR A 67 -12.01 3.12 -4.68
N TYR A 68 -12.72 2.65 -3.66
CA TYR A 68 -12.24 1.67 -2.71
C TYR A 68 -13.16 0.46 -2.70
N ARG A 69 -12.60 -0.70 -2.44
CA ARG A 69 -13.33 -1.92 -2.10
C ARG A 69 -12.63 -2.63 -0.97
N THR A 70 -13.26 -2.67 0.19
CA THR A 70 -12.75 -3.27 1.41
C THR A 70 -13.50 -4.56 1.73
N GLU A 71 -12.74 -5.62 1.97
CA GLU A 71 -13.27 -6.95 2.25
C GLU A 71 -12.64 -7.47 3.54
N LEU A 72 -13.47 -8.12 4.37
CA LEU A 72 -12.98 -8.89 5.51
C LEU A 72 -12.27 -10.14 4.97
N THR A 73 -11.03 -10.35 5.37
CA THR A 73 -10.29 -11.59 5.06
C THR A 73 -10.25 -12.52 6.25
N ASP A 74 -10.19 -11.97 7.46
CA ASP A 74 -10.10 -12.74 8.70
C ASP A 74 -10.68 -11.96 9.88
N TRP A 75 -11.17 -12.67 10.89
CA TRP A 75 -11.58 -12.05 12.15
C TRP A 75 -11.41 -12.99 13.34
N GLN A 76 -11.29 -12.40 14.52
CA GLN A 76 -11.29 -13.13 15.80
C GLN A 76 -11.85 -12.26 16.93
N PRO A 77 -12.54 -12.84 17.92
CA PRO A 77 -12.90 -12.11 19.14
C PRO A 77 -11.65 -11.81 19.98
N GLN A 78 -11.60 -10.62 20.58
CA GLN A 78 -10.54 -10.24 21.51
C GLN A 78 -11.12 -9.44 22.69
N GLY A 79 -11.26 -10.08 23.84
CA GLY A 79 -11.88 -9.47 25.02
C GLY A 79 -13.32 -9.01 24.72
N GLN A 80 -13.57 -7.72 24.84
CA GLN A 80 -14.87 -7.09 24.50
C GLN A 80 -14.96 -6.59 23.05
N GLY A 81 -13.95 -6.89 22.22
CA GLY A 81 -13.81 -6.39 20.87
C GLY A 81 -13.46 -7.47 19.86
N PHE A 82 -12.92 -7.04 18.72
CA PHE A 82 -12.54 -7.91 17.61
C PHE A 82 -11.17 -7.53 17.07
N VAL A 83 -10.43 -8.50 16.55
CA VAL A 83 -9.33 -8.23 15.61
C VAL A 83 -9.81 -8.64 14.23
N LEU A 84 -9.69 -7.73 13.27
CA LEU A 84 -10.05 -7.95 11.89
C LEU A 84 -8.81 -7.85 11.01
N GLU A 85 -8.74 -8.68 9.98
CA GLU A 85 -7.86 -8.44 8.85
C GLU A 85 -8.71 -8.08 7.64
N LEU A 86 -8.38 -6.95 7.01
CA LEU A 86 -9.10 -6.43 5.84
C LEU A 86 -8.16 -6.33 4.65
N GLN A 87 -8.69 -6.61 3.46
CA GLN A 87 -8.06 -6.31 2.19
C GLN A 87 -8.82 -5.17 1.50
N THR A 88 -8.12 -4.08 1.20
CA THR A 88 -8.66 -2.93 0.48
C THR A 88 -8.01 -2.81 -0.89
N SER A 89 -8.82 -2.87 -1.94
CA SER A 89 -8.42 -2.52 -3.31
C SER A 89 -8.73 -1.06 -3.57
N ILE A 90 -7.80 -0.33 -4.16
CA ILE A 90 -7.90 1.11 -4.41
C ILE A 90 -7.63 1.35 -5.89
N ARG A 91 -8.48 2.13 -6.55
CA ARG A 91 -8.30 2.55 -7.94
C ARG A 91 -8.64 4.01 -8.12
N GLY A 92 -7.95 4.69 -9.03
CA GLY A 92 -8.34 6.02 -9.47
C GLY A 92 -7.33 6.58 -10.45
N THR A 93 -7.42 7.87 -10.72
CA THR A 93 -6.52 8.54 -11.65
C THR A 93 -6.11 9.91 -11.11
N GLU A 94 -4.96 10.38 -11.58
CA GLU A 94 -4.50 11.74 -11.34
C GLU A 94 -3.98 12.37 -12.64
N MET A 95 -3.96 13.70 -12.66
CA MET A 95 -3.29 14.47 -13.72
C MET A 95 -2.06 15.15 -13.15
N GLN A 96 -0.88 14.74 -13.61
CA GLN A 96 0.40 15.33 -13.22
C GLN A 96 1.12 15.89 -14.44
N LYS A 97 1.38 17.21 -14.48
CA LYS A 97 2.09 17.89 -15.59
C LYS A 97 1.54 17.51 -16.99
N SER A 98 0.21 17.55 -17.14
CA SER A 98 -0.51 17.18 -18.38
C SER A 98 -0.42 15.71 -18.79
N ARG A 99 -0.04 14.83 -17.87
CA ARG A 99 -0.02 13.38 -18.06
C ARG A 99 -0.98 12.73 -17.07
N GLN A 100 -1.88 11.88 -17.57
CA GLN A 100 -2.74 11.07 -16.72
C GLN A 100 -1.95 9.89 -16.17
N PHE A 101 -2.13 9.61 -14.87
CA PHE A 101 -1.68 8.38 -14.24
C PHE A 101 -2.87 7.62 -13.70
N ASP A 102 -2.90 6.32 -13.94
CA ASP A 102 -3.85 5.39 -13.36
C ASP A 102 -3.21 4.73 -12.14
N LEU A 103 -3.93 4.75 -11.02
CA LEU A 103 -3.54 4.12 -9.76
C LEU A 103 -4.29 2.81 -9.57
N SER A 104 -3.55 1.77 -9.19
CA SER A 104 -4.08 0.52 -8.66
C SER A 104 -3.29 0.14 -7.42
N SER A 105 -3.97 -0.09 -6.30
CA SER A 105 -3.30 -0.47 -5.05
C SER A 105 -4.06 -1.56 -4.31
N THR A 106 -3.32 -2.41 -3.61
CA THR A 106 -3.86 -3.41 -2.68
C THR A 106 -3.19 -3.23 -1.33
N LEU A 107 -4.02 -3.10 -0.30
CA LEU A 107 -3.61 -2.89 1.07
C LEU A 107 -4.22 -4.00 1.95
N LYS A 108 -3.40 -4.68 2.74
CA LYS A 108 -3.87 -5.58 3.80
C LYS A 108 -3.57 -4.94 5.15
N THR A 109 -4.61 -4.81 5.97
CA THR A 109 -4.50 -4.23 7.31
C THR A 109 -5.00 -5.19 8.37
N ARG A 110 -4.42 -5.09 9.57
CA ARG A 110 -4.99 -5.64 10.79
C ARG A 110 -5.52 -4.51 11.65
N GLN A 111 -6.72 -4.66 12.16
CA GLN A 111 -7.38 -3.66 12.99
C GLN A 111 -7.86 -4.29 14.29
N THR A 112 -7.60 -3.62 15.42
CA THR A 112 -8.22 -3.96 16.70
C THR A 112 -9.40 -3.03 16.92
N LEU A 113 -10.59 -3.62 16.99
CA LEU A 113 -11.84 -2.93 17.24
C LEU A 113 -12.26 -3.07 18.70
N LEU A 114 -12.71 -1.97 19.28
CA LEU A 114 -13.37 -1.95 20.59
C LEU A 114 -14.52 -0.95 20.55
N GLN A 115 -15.70 -1.37 21.01
CA GLN A 115 -16.91 -0.53 21.01
C GLN A 115 -17.24 0.08 19.63
N GLY A 116 -16.99 -0.69 18.56
CA GLY A 116 -17.27 -0.26 17.17
C GLY A 116 -16.25 0.74 16.59
N GLN A 117 -15.16 1.03 17.29
CA GLN A 117 -14.10 1.92 16.81
C GLN A 117 -12.75 1.20 16.70
N ILE A 118 -11.95 1.62 15.72
CA ILE A 118 -10.56 1.20 15.53
C ILE A 118 -9.71 1.82 16.62
N GLN A 119 -9.17 0.97 17.49
CA GLN A 119 -8.19 1.35 18.51
C GLN A 119 -6.77 1.28 17.99
N ARG A 120 -6.50 0.30 17.12
CA ARG A 120 -5.20 0.10 16.51
C ARG A 120 -5.35 -0.37 15.07
N GLN A 121 -4.46 0.10 14.20
CA GLN A 121 -4.31 -0.40 12.85
C GLN A 121 -2.84 -0.64 12.51
N ASP A 122 -2.55 -1.79 11.91
CA ASP A 122 -1.24 -2.15 11.36
C ASP A 122 -1.39 -2.49 9.88
N ILE A 123 -0.44 -2.04 9.04
CA ILE A 123 -0.36 -2.43 7.64
C ILE A 123 0.46 -3.72 7.54
N LEU A 124 -0.17 -4.80 7.08
CA LEU A 124 0.46 -6.11 6.93
C LEU A 124 1.20 -6.21 5.59
N SER A 125 0.58 -5.71 4.52
CA SER A 125 1.19 -5.62 3.18
C SER A 125 0.57 -4.47 2.40
N GLU A 126 1.35 -3.85 1.53
CA GLU A 126 0.90 -2.78 0.66
C GLU A 126 1.65 -2.89 -0.67
N GLN A 127 0.91 -2.80 -1.78
CA GLN A 127 1.47 -2.68 -3.11
C GLN A 127 0.66 -1.68 -3.91
N THR A 128 1.33 -0.69 -4.49
CA THR A 128 0.75 0.34 -5.34
C THR A 128 1.43 0.33 -6.70
N GLN A 129 0.66 0.48 -7.76
CA GLN A 129 1.13 0.66 -9.11
C GLN A 129 0.53 1.95 -9.68
N LEU A 130 1.38 2.79 -10.27
CA LEU A 130 0.99 3.92 -11.09
C LEU A 130 1.41 3.65 -12.53
N THR A 131 0.50 3.81 -13.47
CA THR A 131 0.80 3.65 -14.90
C THR A 131 0.42 4.88 -15.69
N SER A 132 1.14 5.15 -16.77
CA SER A 132 0.79 6.22 -17.70
C SER A 132 1.22 5.89 -19.12
N GLY A 133 0.49 6.36 -20.12
CA GLY A 133 0.76 6.09 -21.54
C GLY A 133 -0.20 5.04 -22.11
N LYS A 134 -0.04 4.74 -23.39
CA LYS A 134 -0.94 3.81 -24.11
C LYS A 134 -0.61 2.35 -23.83
N GLU A 135 0.68 2.05 -23.67
CA GLU A 135 1.21 0.71 -23.46
C GLU A 135 2.34 0.77 -22.42
N PRO A 136 2.05 1.10 -21.16
CA PRO A 136 3.05 1.09 -20.10
C PRO A 136 3.58 -0.34 -19.86
N PRO A 137 4.86 -0.52 -19.45
CA PRO A 137 5.43 -1.84 -19.17
C PRO A 137 4.60 -2.62 -18.15
N GLN A 138 4.22 -3.87 -18.47
CA GLN A 138 3.60 -4.76 -17.50
C GLN A 138 4.69 -5.43 -16.68
N VAL A 139 4.53 -5.44 -15.35
CA VAL A 139 5.59 -5.92 -14.46
C VAL A 139 5.08 -6.90 -13.42
N THR A 140 5.95 -7.85 -13.07
CA THR A 140 5.82 -8.68 -11.88
C THR A 140 6.85 -8.22 -10.84
N VAL A 141 6.41 -8.10 -9.58
CA VAL A 141 7.28 -7.68 -8.47
C VAL A 141 7.52 -8.87 -7.54
N ASN A 142 8.77 -9.28 -7.42
CA ASN A 142 9.20 -10.28 -6.43
C ASN A 142 9.96 -9.57 -5.32
N ALA A 143 9.38 -9.58 -4.12
CA ALA A 143 10.01 -9.11 -2.90
C ALA A 143 9.39 -9.85 -1.70
N PRO A 144 10.13 -10.04 -0.60
CA PRO A 144 9.53 -10.53 0.64
C PRO A 144 8.61 -9.46 1.26
N ASP A 145 7.60 -9.91 2.01
CA ASP A 145 6.74 -9.00 2.79
C ASP A 145 7.37 -8.64 4.15
N VAL A 146 8.22 -9.52 4.68
CA VAL A 146 8.88 -9.39 5.99
C VAL A 146 10.32 -9.89 5.91
N VAL A 147 11.24 -9.16 6.54
CA VAL A 147 12.64 -9.56 6.73
C VAL A 147 13.10 -9.18 8.14
N ALA A 148 14.07 -9.91 8.66
CA ALA A 148 14.71 -9.57 9.93
C ALA A 148 15.56 -8.29 9.80
N PRO A 149 15.78 -7.54 10.91
CA PRO A 149 16.72 -6.44 10.92
C PRO A 149 18.11 -6.85 10.39
N GLY A 150 18.72 -6.02 9.55
CA GLY A 150 20.02 -6.28 8.92
C GLY A 150 20.03 -7.37 7.83
N GLN A 151 18.91 -8.07 7.60
CA GLN A 151 18.82 -9.15 6.61
C GLN A 151 18.88 -8.62 5.17
N ARG A 152 19.58 -9.34 4.29
CA ARG A 152 19.56 -9.08 2.84
C ARG A 152 18.29 -9.62 2.21
N PHE A 153 17.81 -8.92 1.18
CA PHE A 153 16.63 -9.33 0.43
C PHE A 153 16.77 -8.94 -1.03
N ASP A 154 16.04 -9.64 -1.89
CA ASP A 154 15.95 -9.30 -3.30
C ASP A 154 14.67 -8.52 -3.59
N PHE A 155 14.78 -7.55 -4.49
CA PHE A 155 13.70 -6.75 -5.03
C PHE A 155 13.81 -6.77 -6.55
N ASP A 156 13.03 -7.66 -7.15
CA ASP A 156 13.03 -7.86 -8.59
C ASP A 156 11.74 -7.29 -9.18
N VAL A 157 11.88 -6.53 -10.26
CA VAL A 157 10.78 -6.01 -11.06
C VAL A 157 10.99 -6.44 -12.50
N ILE A 158 10.23 -7.46 -12.89
CA ILE A 158 10.39 -8.20 -14.14
C ILE A 158 9.38 -7.68 -15.15
N VAL A 159 9.84 -7.20 -16.30
CA VAL A 159 8.97 -6.85 -17.43
C VAL A 159 8.43 -8.13 -18.04
N GLN A 160 7.10 -8.23 -18.15
CA GLN A 160 6.46 -9.45 -18.63
C GLN A 160 6.52 -9.57 -20.16
N GLU A 161 6.52 -8.45 -20.88
CA GLU A 161 6.55 -8.47 -22.33
C GLU A 161 7.97 -8.65 -22.88
N PRO A 162 8.14 -9.35 -24.02
CA PRO A 162 9.43 -9.44 -24.69
C PRO A 162 9.93 -8.06 -25.09
N LEU A 163 11.18 -7.73 -24.72
CA LEU A 163 11.76 -6.43 -25.04
C LEU A 163 11.94 -6.20 -26.55
N ARG A 164 12.19 -7.25 -27.35
CA ARG A 164 12.55 -7.14 -28.78
C ARG A 164 13.61 -6.03 -28.98
N ASP A 165 13.30 -5.01 -29.79
CA ASP A 165 14.16 -3.84 -30.04
C ASP A 165 13.82 -2.64 -29.14
N ASP A 166 12.81 -2.76 -28.26
CA ASP A 166 12.39 -1.69 -27.36
C ASP A 166 13.32 -1.59 -26.15
N GLN A 167 13.93 -0.42 -25.99
CA GLN A 167 14.69 -0.09 -24.80
C GLN A 167 13.73 0.25 -23.65
N VAL A 168 13.94 -0.41 -22.51
CA VAL A 168 13.32 -0.03 -21.25
C VAL A 168 14.38 0.66 -20.40
N LEU A 169 14.03 1.83 -19.89
CA LEU A 169 14.81 2.53 -18.88
C LEU A 169 14.21 2.24 -17.51
N GLY A 170 15.03 2.05 -16.49
CA GLY A 170 14.50 1.86 -15.16
C GLY A 170 15.47 2.18 -14.03
N THR A 171 14.92 2.26 -12.83
CA THR A 171 15.66 2.45 -11.58
C THR A 171 14.85 1.93 -10.41
N ALA A 172 15.51 1.64 -9.29
CA ALA A 172 14.88 1.20 -8.06
C ALA A 172 15.50 1.91 -6.85
N VAL A 173 14.66 2.27 -5.88
CA VAL A 173 15.05 2.97 -4.66
C VAL A 173 14.35 2.38 -3.44
N THR A 174 14.96 2.58 -2.27
CA THR A 174 14.39 2.21 -0.98
C THR A 174 14.28 3.44 -0.09
N ALA A 175 13.20 3.54 0.67
CA ALA A 175 12.97 4.65 1.59
C ALA A 175 12.17 4.20 2.82
N ASN A 176 12.34 4.89 3.94
CA ASN A 176 11.46 4.74 5.10
C ASN A 176 10.01 5.09 4.71
N VAL A 177 9.04 4.35 5.25
CA VAL A 177 7.63 4.68 5.06
C VAL A 177 7.33 6.04 5.69
N ASN A 178 6.91 7.01 4.87
CA ASN A 178 6.51 8.34 5.33
C ASN A 178 5.38 8.89 4.42
N PRO A 179 4.16 9.14 4.91
CA PRO A 179 3.02 9.53 4.08
C PRO A 179 3.12 10.99 3.61
N SER A 180 4.09 11.73 4.13
CA SER A 180 4.45 13.07 3.67
C SER A 180 5.35 13.01 2.44
N GLN A 181 6.12 11.91 2.29
CA GLN A 181 7.11 11.71 1.23
C GLN A 181 6.64 10.78 0.12
N LEU A 182 5.50 10.10 0.28
CA LEU A 182 4.86 9.29 -0.78
C LEU A 182 4.67 10.07 -2.11
N LEU A 183 4.69 11.40 -2.04
CA LEU A 183 4.43 12.31 -3.16
C LEU A 183 5.66 13.16 -3.54
N GLU A 184 6.80 12.99 -2.85
CA GLU A 184 8.03 13.71 -3.20
C GLU A 184 8.70 13.03 -4.40
N ASN A 185 9.13 13.82 -5.37
CA ASN A 185 9.80 13.35 -6.58
C ASN A 185 11.32 13.37 -6.32
N PRO A 186 11.94 12.27 -5.86
CA PRO A 186 13.40 12.21 -5.85
C PRO A 186 13.91 12.43 -7.28
N ARG A 187 15.05 13.12 -7.43
CA ARG A 187 15.75 13.14 -8.71
C ARG A 187 16.29 11.74 -8.96
N LEU A 188 15.58 10.97 -9.76
CA LEU A 188 15.91 9.57 -10.05
C LEU A 188 16.74 9.50 -11.33
N SER A 189 17.88 8.81 -11.25
CA SER A 189 18.71 8.50 -12.42
C SER A 189 18.23 7.18 -13.02
N LEU A 190 17.76 7.23 -14.27
CA LEU A 190 17.29 6.07 -15.02
C LEU A 190 18.44 5.44 -15.79
N GLU A 191 18.52 4.12 -15.78
CA GLU A 191 19.52 3.33 -16.49
C GLU A 191 18.85 2.51 -17.58
N VAL A 192 19.56 2.22 -18.67
CA VAL A 192 19.08 1.27 -19.68
C VAL A 192 19.07 -0.13 -19.08
N LEU A 193 17.93 -0.80 -19.14
CA LEU A 193 17.78 -2.17 -18.64
C LEU A 193 18.24 -3.16 -19.72
N SER A 194 19.31 -3.89 -19.43
CA SER A 194 19.84 -4.93 -20.32
C SER A 194 19.15 -6.29 -20.16
N SER A 195 18.34 -6.50 -19.12
CA SER A 195 17.91 -7.83 -18.67
C SER A 195 16.40 -8.05 -18.52
N GLY A 196 15.53 -7.34 -19.27
CA GLY A 196 14.08 -7.57 -19.16
C GLY A 196 13.47 -7.15 -17.81
N GLY A 197 14.20 -6.41 -16.98
CA GLY A 197 13.76 -6.05 -15.64
C GLY A 197 14.85 -5.41 -14.79
N LEU A 198 14.49 -5.07 -13.57
CA LEU A 198 15.37 -4.60 -12.50
C LEU A 198 15.56 -5.72 -11.49
N PHE A 199 16.81 -6.03 -11.17
CA PHE A 199 17.16 -7.04 -10.17
C PHE A 199 18.11 -6.39 -9.18
N LYS A 200 17.66 -6.20 -7.94
CA LYS A 200 18.44 -5.48 -6.92
C LYS A 200 18.41 -6.27 -5.61
N THR A 201 19.59 -6.44 -5.02
CA THR A 201 19.71 -6.92 -3.64
C THR A 201 19.85 -5.74 -2.70
N GLY A 202 18.94 -5.63 -1.74
CA GLY A 202 18.96 -4.65 -0.66
C GLY A 202 19.39 -5.27 0.67
N GLN A 203 19.58 -4.40 1.67
CA GLN A 203 19.77 -4.80 3.05
C GLN A 203 18.78 -4.03 3.92
N ALA A 204 18.05 -4.74 4.78
CA ALA A 204 17.12 -4.12 5.70
C ALA A 204 17.88 -3.30 6.76
N PRO A 205 17.32 -2.17 7.23
CA PRO A 205 17.82 -1.46 8.40
C PRO A 205 18.01 -2.39 9.61
N ASP A 206 18.93 -2.03 10.50
CA ASP A 206 19.18 -2.77 11.76
C ASP A 206 18.09 -2.54 12.82
N THR A 207 17.15 -1.63 12.55
CA THR A 207 16.04 -1.31 13.45
C THR A 207 14.69 -1.78 12.87
N PRO A 208 13.78 -2.33 13.70
CA PRO A 208 12.43 -2.66 13.27
C PRO A 208 11.66 -1.45 12.70
N GLY A 209 10.78 -1.72 11.75
CA GLY A 209 9.99 -0.68 11.09
C GLY A 209 9.45 -1.15 9.75
N SER A 210 9.28 -0.22 8.81
CA SER A 210 8.86 -0.55 7.45
C SER A 210 9.52 0.36 6.42
N GLN A 211 9.77 -0.22 5.25
CA GLN A 211 10.38 0.42 4.09
C GLN A 211 9.43 0.35 2.90
N TRP A 212 9.50 1.33 2.02
CA TRP A 212 8.99 1.24 0.66
C TRP A 212 10.12 0.87 -0.29
N LEU A 213 9.87 -0.14 -1.10
CA LEU A 213 10.67 -0.55 -2.24
C LEU A 213 9.96 -0.04 -3.49
N SER A 214 10.59 0.89 -4.21
CA SER A 214 9.98 1.52 -5.38
C SER A 214 10.82 1.29 -6.61
N ALA A 215 10.18 1.00 -7.73
CA ALA A 215 10.82 0.94 -9.04
C ALA A 215 10.05 1.76 -10.06
N ILE A 216 10.79 2.36 -10.99
CA ILE A 216 10.24 3.08 -12.14
C ILE A 216 10.77 2.41 -13.40
N LEU A 217 9.87 2.12 -14.33
CA LEU A 217 10.19 1.60 -15.66
C LEU A 217 9.54 2.49 -16.71
N VAL A 218 10.31 2.87 -17.73
CA VAL A 218 9.90 3.77 -18.80
C VAL A 218 10.23 3.12 -20.14
N ARG A 219 9.25 3.09 -21.04
CA ARG A 219 9.45 2.76 -22.46
C ARG A 219 8.66 3.72 -23.34
N GLN A 220 8.77 3.59 -24.66
CA GLN A 220 8.02 4.43 -25.61
C GLN A 220 6.50 4.44 -25.34
N GLY A 221 5.95 3.27 -25.03
CA GLY A 221 4.52 3.09 -24.75
C GLY A 221 4.02 3.70 -23.43
N GLY A 222 4.91 3.98 -22.46
CA GLY A 222 4.48 4.52 -21.18
C GLY A 222 5.46 4.36 -20.01
N ILE A 223 4.94 4.66 -18.82
CA ILE A 223 5.62 4.58 -17.53
C ILE A 223 4.85 3.62 -16.63
N THR A 224 5.59 2.81 -15.88
CA THR A 224 5.09 2.04 -14.75
C THR A 224 5.94 2.36 -13.53
N VAL A 225 5.28 2.77 -12.45
CA VAL A 225 5.88 2.92 -11.12
C VAL A 225 5.24 1.87 -10.23
N VAL A 226 6.06 1.08 -9.55
CA VAL A 226 5.59 0.15 -8.52
C VAL A 226 6.21 0.50 -7.20
N THR A 227 5.40 0.44 -6.14
CA THR A 227 5.85 0.61 -4.76
C THR A 227 5.31 -0.56 -3.95
N ARG A 228 6.18 -1.22 -3.18
CA ARG A 228 5.83 -2.32 -2.29
C ARG A 228 6.37 -2.04 -0.90
N ARG A 229 5.57 -2.38 0.12
CA ARG A 229 6.00 -2.31 1.51
C ARG A 229 6.79 -3.55 1.89
N LEU A 230 7.93 -3.33 2.55
CA LEU A 230 8.74 -4.32 3.23
C LEU A 230 8.69 -4.05 4.74
N ARG A 231 8.28 -5.04 5.53
CA ARG A 231 8.34 -4.92 6.99
C ARG A 231 9.68 -5.44 7.50
N VAL A 232 10.30 -4.67 8.39
CA VAL A 232 11.51 -5.05 9.10
C VAL A 232 11.09 -5.45 10.50
N ALA A 233 11.01 -6.75 10.75
CA ALA A 233 10.54 -7.31 12.00
C ALA A 233 11.14 -8.69 12.21
N VAL A 234 11.18 -9.16 13.45
CA VAL A 234 11.50 -10.56 13.70
C VAL A 234 10.39 -11.41 13.05
N PRO A 235 10.73 -12.32 12.11
CA PRO A 235 9.75 -13.15 11.41
C PRO A 235 8.92 -14.04 12.34
#